data_AF-A0A060CEC4-F1
#
_entry.id   AF-A0A060CEC4-F1
#
_cell.length_a   1.000
_cell.length_b   1.000
_cell.length_c   1.000
_cell.angle_alpha   90.00
_cell.angle_beta   90.00
_cell.angle_gamma   90.00
#
_symmetry.space_group_name_H-M   'P 1'
#
loop_
_entity.id
_entity.type
_entity.pdbx_description
1 polymer ?
#
loop_
_entity_poly.entity_id
_entity_poly.type
_entity_poly.pdbx_seq_one_letter_code
_entity_poly.pdbx_strand_id
1 'polypeptide(L)'
;MYAELKNEIDKMVGSINGTYSTADWNPIYYFYRSFSFEELTALYHIADIALVNPLRDGMNLVAKEYIAAKRDTPGVLILSEMAGASIELTDAIIINPSDVEEIGYAIAEATGNA
;
A
#
# COMPACT_ATOMS: atom_id res chain seq x y z
N MET A 1 -9.70 21.37 2.53
CA MET A 1 -9.05 20.19 3.15
C MET A 1 -9.10 18.94 2.26
N TYR A 2 -10.21 18.20 2.14
CA TYR A 2 -10.24 16.96 1.32
C TYR A 2 -9.99 17.19 -0.18
N ALA A 3 -10.56 18.25 -0.76
CA ALA A 3 -10.33 18.58 -2.16
C ALA A 3 -8.89 19.07 -2.44
N GLU A 4 -8.26 19.73 -1.46
CA GLU A 4 -6.86 20.19 -1.58
C GLU A 4 -5.91 19.00 -1.50
N LEU A 5 -6.11 18.10 -0.52
CA LEU A 5 -5.33 16.87 -0.40
C LEU A 5 -5.46 16.02 -1.66
N LYS A 6 -6.67 15.87 -2.21
CA LYS A 6 -6.87 15.18 -3.47
C LYS A 6 -6.05 15.82 -4.60
N ASN A 7 -6.11 17.15 -4.74
CA ASN A 7 -5.35 17.87 -5.76
C ASN A 7 -3.83 17.70 -5.59
N GLU A 8 -3.34 17.63 -4.36
CA GLU A 8 -1.92 17.36 -4.08
C GLU A 8 -1.53 15.94 -4.52
N ILE A 9 -2.35 14.94 -4.20
CA ILE A 9 -2.15 13.56 -4.65
C ILE A 9 -2.16 13.48 -6.18
N ASP A 10 -3.16 14.07 -6.84
CA ASP A 10 -3.28 14.05 -8.31
C ASP A 10 -2.05 14.67 -8.98
N LYS A 11 -1.54 15.79 -8.44
CA LYS A 11 -0.30 16.42 -8.91
C LYS A 11 0.93 15.54 -8.70
N MET A 12 1.04 14.90 -7.54
CA MET A 12 2.18 14.04 -7.23
C MET A 12 2.21 12.81 -8.14
N VAL A 13 1.06 12.14 -8.31
CA VAL A 13 0.91 11.02 -9.24
C VAL A 13 1.27 11.45 -10.67
N GLY A 14 0.75 12.60 -11.13
CA GLY A 14 1.05 13.14 -12.45
C GLY A 14 2.55 13.44 -12.64
N SER A 15 3.21 14.00 -11.62
CA SER A 15 4.65 14.30 -11.66
C SER A 15 5.50 13.03 -11.73
N ILE A 16 5.17 12.01 -10.93
CA ILE A 16 5.89 10.74 -10.91
C ILE A 16 5.70 10.02 -12.25
N ASN A 17 4.46 9.86 -12.71
CA ASN A 17 4.20 9.23 -14.02
C ASN A 17 4.87 10.02 -15.15
N GLY A 18 4.82 11.36 -15.14
CA GLY A 18 5.50 12.18 -16.15
C GLY A 18 7.01 12.02 -16.18
N THR A 19 7.63 11.63 -15.06
CA THR A 19 9.08 11.44 -14.95
C THR A 19 9.51 10.01 -15.30
N TYR A 20 8.72 9.00 -14.93
CA TYR A 20 9.14 7.59 -14.95
C TYR A 20 8.35 6.69 -15.91
N SER A 21 7.21 7.15 -16.45
CA SER A 21 6.44 6.36 -17.42
C SER A 21 7.23 6.12 -18.71
N THR A 22 6.92 5.01 -19.38
CA THR A 22 7.39 4.70 -20.73
C THR A 22 6.21 4.62 -21.70
N ALA A 23 6.45 4.33 -22.98
CA ALA A 23 5.39 4.21 -23.98
C ALA A 23 4.32 3.17 -23.61
N ASP A 24 4.73 2.07 -22.96
CA ASP A 24 3.88 0.91 -22.69
C ASP A 24 3.62 0.65 -21.20
N TRP A 25 4.13 1.51 -20.30
CA TRP A 25 4.04 1.29 -18.85
C TRP A 25 3.94 2.58 -18.04
N ASN A 26 3.11 2.55 -17.00
CA ASN A 26 3.01 3.61 -15.99
C ASN A 26 3.34 3.06 -14.60
N PRO A 27 4.10 3.79 -13.78
CA PRO A 27 4.46 3.35 -12.43
C PRO A 27 3.30 3.45 -11.44
N ILE A 28 2.43 4.45 -11.56
CA ILE A 28 1.32 4.67 -10.62
C ILE A 28 -0.02 4.66 -11.36
N TYR A 29 -0.87 3.70 -10.99
CA TYR A 29 -2.28 3.68 -11.32
C TYR A 29 -3.09 4.12 -10.09
N TYR A 30 -3.61 5.36 -10.13
CA TYR A 30 -4.41 5.93 -9.05
C TYR A 30 -5.90 5.92 -9.38
N PHE A 31 -6.71 5.42 -8.45
CA PHE A 31 -8.16 5.28 -8.63
C PHE A 31 -8.91 6.07 -7.56
N TYR A 32 -9.55 7.18 -7.95
CA TYR A 32 -10.46 7.94 -7.08
C TYR A 32 -11.91 7.46 -7.25
N ARG A 33 -12.15 6.19 -6.93
CA ARG A 33 -13.49 5.58 -6.95
C ARG A 33 -13.59 4.49 -5.89
N SER A 34 -14.81 4.13 -5.52
CA SER A 34 -15.05 2.91 -4.76
C SER A 34 -14.93 1.69 -5.66
N PHE A 35 -14.50 0.58 -5.07
CA PHE A 35 -14.48 -0.74 -5.69
C PHE A 35 -15.51 -1.63 -5.00
N SER A 36 -16.08 -2.59 -5.73
CA SER A 36 -16.89 -3.63 -5.10
C SER A 36 -16.01 -4.54 -4.25
N PHE A 37 -16.62 -5.34 -3.37
CA PHE A 37 -15.90 -6.30 -2.55
C PHE A 37 -15.13 -7.31 -3.41
N GLU A 38 -15.74 -7.77 -4.51
CA GLU A 38 -15.15 -8.71 -5.46
C GLU A 38 -13.96 -8.08 -6.21
N GLU A 39 -14.08 -6.82 -6.62
CA GLU A 39 -12.98 -6.08 -7.27
C GLU A 39 -11.78 -5.92 -6.31
N LEU A 40 -12.02 -5.50 -5.06
CA LEU A 40 -10.95 -5.35 -4.06
C LEU A 40 -10.29 -6.69 -3.74
N THR A 41 -11.08 -7.74 -3.57
CA THR A 41 -10.55 -9.09 -3.29
C THR A 41 -9.66 -9.57 -4.44
N ALA A 42 -10.07 -9.33 -5.69
CA ALA A 42 -9.25 -9.65 -6.85
C ALA A 42 -7.93 -8.84 -6.86
N LEU A 43 -7.99 -7.54 -6.55
CA LEU A 43 -6.79 -6.69 -6.43
C LEU A 43 -5.85 -7.20 -5.32
N TYR A 44 -6.37 -7.55 -4.14
CA TYR A 44 -5.56 -8.12 -3.07
C TYR A 44 -4.93 -9.45 -3.46
N HIS A 45 -5.67 -10.31 -4.15
CA HIS A 45 -5.16 -11.60 -4.57
C HIS A 45 -3.96 -11.48 -5.51
N ILE A 46 -4.02 -10.56 -6.48
CA ILE A 46 -2.92 -10.34 -7.46
C ILE A 46 -1.78 -9.47 -6.94
N ALA A 47 -1.99 -8.67 -5.89
CA ALA A 47 -0.98 -7.72 -5.42
C ALA A 47 0.15 -8.43 -4.64
N ASP A 48 1.37 -8.40 -5.14
CA ASP A 48 2.53 -9.03 -4.47
C ASP A 48 2.84 -8.41 -3.10
N ILE A 49 2.59 -7.11 -2.96
CA ILE A 49 2.89 -6.35 -1.74
C ILE A 49 1.70 -5.46 -1.40
N ALA A 50 1.33 -5.38 -0.13
CA ALA A 50 0.41 -4.38 0.41
C ALA A 50 1.14 -3.45 1.39
N LEU A 51 1.11 -2.14 1.12
CA LEU A 51 1.60 -1.11 2.03
C LEU A 51 0.43 -0.41 2.71
N VAL A 52 0.33 -0.58 4.03
CA VAL A 52 -0.70 0.05 4.86
C VAL A 52 -0.01 1.02 5.81
N ASN A 53 -0.01 2.30 5.45
CA ASN A 53 0.78 3.35 6.11
C ASN A 53 -0.05 4.47 6.78
N PRO A 54 -0.96 4.18 7.74
CA PRO A 54 -1.64 5.23 8.48
C PRO A 54 -0.73 5.92 9.50
N LEU A 55 -0.94 7.21 9.71
CA LEU A 55 -0.31 7.97 10.83
C LEU A 55 -0.99 7.70 12.17
N ARG A 56 -2.26 7.29 12.16
CA ARG A 56 -3.03 6.88 13.34
C ARG A 56 -4.27 6.10 12.89
N ASP A 57 -4.38 4.84 13.28
CA ASP A 57 -5.56 4.02 12.99
C ASP A 57 -5.83 3.05 14.13
N GLY A 58 -7.09 2.98 14.58
CA GLY A 58 -7.49 2.11 15.68
C GLY A 58 -7.45 0.64 15.30
N MET A 59 -7.97 0.28 14.12
CA MET A 59 -7.93 -1.08 13.60
C MET A 59 -8.01 -1.04 12.09
N ASN A 60 -6.94 -1.49 11.43
CA ASN A 60 -6.90 -1.51 9.98
C ASN A 60 -7.40 -2.86 9.46
N LEU A 61 -8.66 -2.90 9.02
CA LEU A 61 -9.26 -4.12 8.46
C LEU A 61 -8.71 -4.44 7.07
N VAL A 62 -8.28 -3.44 6.30
CA VAL A 62 -7.67 -3.65 4.97
C VAL A 62 -6.43 -4.55 5.06
N ALA A 63 -5.60 -4.37 6.09
CA ALA A 63 -4.46 -5.26 6.34
C ALA A 63 -4.89 -6.73 6.56
N LYS A 64 -5.99 -6.95 7.30
CA LYS A 64 -6.54 -8.30 7.55
C LYS A 64 -7.20 -8.89 6.31
N GLU A 65 -7.90 -8.07 5.53
CA GLU A 65 -8.53 -8.45 4.26
C GLU A 65 -7.48 -8.89 3.24
N TYR A 66 -6.36 -8.17 3.14
CA TYR A 66 -5.24 -8.56 2.28
C TYR A 66 -4.70 -9.94 2.65
N ILE A 67 -4.39 -10.19 3.93
CA ILE A 67 -3.92 -11.50 4.40
C ILE A 67 -4.97 -12.59 4.11
N ALA A 68 -6.25 -12.29 4.34
CA ALA A 68 -7.32 -13.24 4.07
C ALA A 68 -7.46 -13.59 2.58
N ALA A 69 -7.17 -12.66 1.66
CA ALA A 69 -7.20 -12.87 0.22
C ALA A 69 -5.97 -13.63 -0.32
N LYS A 70 -4.88 -13.70 0.46
CA LYS A 70 -3.59 -14.34 0.12
C LYS A 70 -3.48 -15.82 0.49
N ARG A 71 -4.53 -16.48 1.00
CA ARG A 71 -4.48 -17.86 1.54
C ARG A 71 -3.56 -18.85 0.82
N ASP A 72 -3.62 -18.91 -0.52
CA ASP A 72 -2.88 -19.88 -1.33
C ASP A 72 -1.80 -19.21 -2.21
N THR A 73 -1.60 -17.89 -2.08
CA THR A 73 -0.65 -17.12 -2.88
C THR A 73 0.29 -16.30 -2.00
N PRO A 74 1.61 -16.29 -2.27
CA PRO A 74 2.51 -15.46 -1.49
C PRO A 74 2.17 -13.97 -1.62
N GLY A 75 2.47 -13.22 -0.58
CA GLY A 75 2.34 -11.78 -0.52
C GLY A 75 2.99 -11.22 0.73
N VAL A 76 3.46 -9.97 0.65
CA VAL A 76 4.11 -9.29 1.79
C VAL A 76 3.24 -8.14 2.25
N LEU A 77 2.96 -8.11 3.56
CA LEU A 77 2.30 -6.98 4.19
C LEU A 77 3.37 -6.09 4.85
N ILE A 78 3.38 -4.81 4.46
CA ILE A 78 4.13 -3.75 5.13
C ILE A 78 3.10 -2.90 5.89
N LEU A 79 3.28 -2.74 7.20
CA LEU A 79 2.28 -2.18 8.08
C LEU A 79 2.87 -1.15 9.03
N SER A 80 2.25 0.03 9.09
CA SER A 80 2.60 1.07 10.07
C SER A 80 2.43 0.56 11.51
N GLU A 81 3.41 0.83 12.37
CA GLU A 81 3.29 0.61 13.82
C GLU A 81 2.10 1.36 14.44
N MET A 82 1.64 2.45 13.81
CA MET A 82 0.52 3.27 14.26
C MET A 82 -0.86 2.70 13.91
N ALA A 83 -0.92 1.56 13.19
CA ALA A 83 -2.16 0.83 12.96
C ALA A 83 -2.38 -0.17 14.10
N GLY A 84 -3.54 -0.17 14.76
CA GLY A 84 -3.80 -1.15 15.84
C GLY A 84 -3.77 -2.62 15.38
N ALA A 85 -3.86 -2.88 14.07
CA ALA A 85 -3.65 -4.21 13.49
C ALA A 85 -2.20 -4.72 13.68
N SER A 86 -1.21 -3.83 13.87
CA SER A 86 0.21 -4.19 14.06
C SER A 86 0.44 -5.03 15.33
N ILE A 87 -0.44 -4.88 16.33
CA ILE A 87 -0.40 -5.66 17.58
C ILE A 87 -0.68 -7.14 17.31
N GLU A 88 -1.51 -7.44 16.31
CA GLU A 88 -1.92 -8.80 15.96
C GLU A 88 -1.16 -9.37 14.77
N LEU A 89 -0.76 -8.52 13.83
CA LEU A 89 -0.11 -8.89 12.56
C LEU A 89 1.41 -8.72 12.66
N THR A 90 2.03 -9.37 13.65
CA THR A 90 3.45 -9.21 13.97
C THR A 90 4.41 -9.79 12.93
N ASP A 91 3.91 -10.66 12.04
CA ASP A 91 4.70 -11.23 10.93
C ASP A 91 4.81 -10.27 9.74
N ALA A 92 4.10 -9.14 9.77
CA ALA A 92 4.25 -8.09 8.77
C ALA A 92 5.59 -7.35 8.94
N ILE A 93 6.08 -6.73 7.87
CA ILE A 93 7.18 -5.78 7.97
C ILE A 93 6.62 -4.51 8.62
N ILE A 94 6.94 -4.29 9.89
CA ILE A 94 6.48 -3.13 10.64
C ILE A 94 7.39 -1.93 10.34
N ILE A 95 6.78 -0.79 10.04
CA ILE A 95 7.50 0.46 9.70
C ILE A 95 7.00 1.65 10.51
N ASN A 96 7.86 2.65 10.70
CA ASN A 96 7.47 3.98 11.13
C ASN A 96 6.85 4.74 9.94
N PRO A 97 5.59 5.20 10.03
CA PRO A 97 4.91 5.83 8.91
C PRO A 97 5.52 7.15 8.44
N SER A 98 6.36 7.77 9.27
CA SER A 98 7.02 9.05 9.00
C SER A 98 8.44 8.90 8.47
N ASP A 99 9.00 7.69 8.47
CA ASP A 99 10.35 7.42 7.99
C ASP A 99 10.31 6.92 6.53
N VAL A 100 10.56 7.83 5.61
CA VAL A 100 10.52 7.54 4.16
C VAL A 100 11.66 6.60 3.74
N GLU A 101 12.81 6.64 4.42
CA GLU A 101 13.92 5.74 4.12
C GLU A 101 13.58 4.32 4.55
N GLU A 102 13.05 4.15 5.77
CA GLU A 102 12.57 2.85 6.27
C GLU A 102 11.50 2.25 5.36
N ILE A 103 10.52 3.06 4.93
CA ILE A 103 9.49 2.61 3.97
C ILE A 103 10.14 2.15 2.66
N GLY A 104 11.14 2.88 2.17
CA GLY A 104 11.89 2.51 0.97
C GLY A 104 12.61 1.17 1.11
N TYR A 105 13.30 0.96 2.24
CA TYR A 105 13.97 -0.31 2.54
C TYR A 105 12.99 -1.47 2.68
N ALA A 106 11.86 -1.26 3.37
CA ALA A 106 10.82 -2.27 3.53
C ALA A 106 10.22 -2.70 2.17
N ILE A 107 10.00 -1.76 1.26
CA ILE A 107 9.55 -2.08 -0.11
C ILE A 107 10.62 -2.87 -0.86
N ALA A 108 11.90 -2.47 -0.77
CA ALA A 108 12.99 -3.18 -1.42
C ALA A 108 13.14 -4.63 -0.90
N GLU A 109 13.10 -4.81 0.42
CA GLU A 109 13.10 -6.12 1.08
C GLU A 109 11.91 -6.98 0.61
N ALA A 110 10.71 -6.41 0.59
CA ALA A 110 9.49 -7.12 0.17
C ALA A 110 9.54 -7.57 -1.30
N THR A 111 10.27 -6.86 -2.17
CA THR A 111 10.48 -7.26 -3.58
C THR A 111 11.58 -8.31 -3.76
N GLY A 112 12.27 -8.73 -2.69
CA GLY A 112 13.39 -9.68 -2.76
C GLY A 112 14.71 -9.06 -3.22
N ASN A 113 14.84 -7.74 -3.18
CA ASN A 113 16.05 -6.99 -3.54
C ASN A 113 16.84 -6.56 -2.29
N ALA A 114 17.05 -7.48 -1.33
CA ALA A 114 17.85 -7.26 -0.12
C ALA A 114 19.34 -7.56 -0.34
#